data_AF-A0A9J6D172-F1
#
_entry.id   AF-A0A9J6D172-F1
#
_cell.length_a   1.000
_cell.length_b   1.000
_cell.length_c   1.000
_cell.angle_alpha   90.00
_cell.angle_beta   90.00
_cell.angle_gamma   90.00
#
_symmetry.space_group_name_H-M   'P 1'
#
loop_
_entity.id
_entity.type
_entity.pdbx_description
1 polymer ?
#
loop_
_entity_poly.entity_id
_entity_poly.type
_entity_poly.pdbx_seq_one_letter_code
_entity_poly.pdbx_strand_id
1 'polypeptide(L)'
;MLHSLQINPFHKVPAINDNGFIVYESTAIAYYLLRKYAPDSQLYPNCIQTRTRIDQVLAAVNGNINPNLGAFLHPRCVQKTKHSADELKACEEKVVKVLERLVGESKFAVGDKITLADLCLLGHIIFCLEIPCVNKAKYPKLTAYYERVKTSLPYFDEIYGPALALIKTLWDRMK
;
A
#
# COMPACT_ATOMS: atom_id res chain seq x y z
N MET A 1 -13.61 -15.20 19.49
CA MET A 1 -12.75 -15.25 18.29
C MET A 1 -13.47 -15.86 17.06
N LEU A 2 -14.81 -15.82 16.99
CA LEU A 2 -15.64 -16.43 15.92
C LEU A 2 -16.27 -15.41 14.95
N HIS A 3 -16.07 -14.11 15.16
CA HIS A 3 -16.73 -13.05 14.38
C HIS A 3 -16.04 -12.72 13.03
N SER A 4 -14.73 -12.98 12.88
CA SER A 4 -13.98 -12.58 11.68
C SER A 4 -14.30 -13.44 10.45
N LEU A 5 -14.61 -14.72 10.64
CA LEU A 5 -15.00 -15.65 9.57
C LEU A 5 -16.29 -15.25 8.86
N GLN A 6 -17.24 -14.69 9.62
CA GLN A 6 -18.52 -14.22 9.07
C GLN A 6 -18.34 -12.96 8.21
N ILE A 7 -17.21 -12.25 8.36
CA ILE A 7 -16.91 -11.00 7.65
C ILE A 7 -15.95 -11.24 6.47
N ASN A 8 -14.89 -12.02 6.66
CA ASN A 8 -13.95 -12.40 5.61
C ASN A 8 -13.59 -13.89 5.74
N PRO A 9 -14.00 -14.75 4.79
CA PRO A 9 -13.73 -16.19 4.85
C PRO A 9 -12.23 -16.51 4.75
N PHE A 10 -11.40 -15.57 4.29
CA PHE A 10 -9.95 -15.74 4.18
C PHE A 10 -9.17 -15.30 5.42
N HIS A 11 -9.86 -14.88 6.49
CA HIS A 11 -9.24 -14.40 7.75
C HIS A 11 -8.24 -13.25 7.58
N LYS A 12 -8.47 -12.37 6.59
CA LYS A 12 -7.61 -11.22 6.32
C LYS A 12 -8.31 -9.91 6.67
N VAL A 13 -7.49 -8.91 6.94
CA VAL A 13 -7.89 -7.51 6.97
C VAL A 13 -7.36 -6.82 5.71
N PRO A 14 -8.03 -5.75 5.23
CA PRO A 14 -9.23 -5.13 5.77
C PRO A 14 -10.54 -5.79 5.30
N ALA A 15 -11.60 -5.55 6.07
CA ALA A 15 -13.00 -5.77 5.70
C ALA A 15 -13.88 -4.69 6.35
N ILE A 16 -14.96 -4.29 5.70
CA ILE A 16 -15.94 -3.33 6.21
C ILE A 16 -17.34 -3.94 6.22
N ASN A 17 -18.21 -3.40 7.08
CA ASN A 17 -19.64 -3.63 7.07
C ASN A 17 -20.33 -2.28 6.91
N ASP A 18 -20.91 -2.05 5.74
CA ASP A 18 -21.68 -0.84 5.45
C ASP A 18 -23.17 -1.21 5.44
N ASN A 19 -23.83 -1.01 6.58
CA ASN A 19 -25.25 -1.26 6.79
C ASN A 19 -25.72 -2.69 6.42
N GLY A 20 -24.95 -3.69 6.83
CA GLY A 20 -25.21 -5.11 6.55
C GLY A 20 -24.56 -5.60 5.25
N PHE A 21 -24.06 -4.70 4.39
CA PHE A 21 -23.29 -5.08 3.22
C PHE A 21 -21.81 -5.23 3.57
N ILE A 22 -21.33 -6.46 3.57
CA ILE A 22 -19.95 -6.80 3.91
C ILE A 22 -19.08 -6.78 2.65
N VAL A 23 -17.95 -6.07 2.71
CA VAL A 23 -16.94 -6.01 1.64
C VAL A 23 -15.56 -6.27 2.24
N TYR A 24 -14.83 -7.20 1.66
CA TYR A 24 -13.43 -7.50 1.98
C TYR A 24 -12.55 -7.32 0.73
N GLU A 25 -11.23 -7.34 0.91
CA GLU A 25 -10.21 -6.86 -0.04
C GLU A 25 -10.13 -5.34 -0.14
N SER A 26 -8.97 -4.77 0.16
CA SER A 26 -8.74 -3.31 0.19
C SER A 26 -9.11 -2.62 -1.13
N THR A 27 -8.80 -3.26 -2.26
CA THR A 27 -9.13 -2.74 -3.59
C THR A 27 -10.65 -2.70 -3.83
N ALA A 28 -11.37 -3.77 -3.47
CA ALA A 28 -12.82 -3.83 -3.61
C ALA A 28 -13.52 -2.82 -2.69
N ILE A 29 -13.03 -2.68 -1.45
CA ILE A 29 -13.49 -1.67 -0.50
C ILE A 29 -13.30 -0.26 -1.07
N ALA A 30 -12.12 0.06 -1.59
CA ALA A 30 -11.86 1.37 -2.18
C ALA A 30 -12.78 1.67 -3.37
N TYR A 31 -12.97 0.70 -4.27
CA TYR A 31 -13.92 0.85 -5.38
C TYR A 31 -15.35 1.07 -4.88
N TYR A 32 -15.78 0.31 -3.87
CA TYR A 32 -17.12 0.45 -3.29
C TYR A 32 -17.33 1.83 -2.69
N LEU A 33 -16.39 2.30 -1.86
CA LEU A 33 -16.48 3.60 -1.21
C LEU A 33 -16.50 4.74 -2.23
N LEU A 34 -15.63 4.69 -3.26
CA LEU A 34 -15.62 5.70 -4.31
C LEU A 34 -16.90 5.66 -5.14
N ARG A 35 -17.40 4.50 -5.53
CA ARG A 35 -18.63 4.39 -6.33
C ARG A 35 -19.87 4.83 -5.55
N LYS A 36 -19.94 4.54 -4.25
CA LYS A 36 -21.12 4.83 -3.41
C LYS A 36 -21.12 6.27 -2.88
N TYR A 37 -19.99 6.74 -2.39
CA TYR A 37 -19.90 8.01 -1.65
C TYR A 37 -19.24 9.14 -2.43
N ALA A 38 -18.52 8.84 -3.53
CA ALA A 38 -17.83 9.86 -4.31
C ALA A 38 -17.74 9.49 -5.82
N PRO A 39 -18.86 9.22 -6.51
CA PRO A 39 -18.87 8.67 -7.87
C PRO A 39 -18.16 9.53 -8.92
N ASP A 40 -18.10 10.85 -8.70
CA ASP A 40 -17.44 11.83 -9.58
C ASP A 40 -16.03 12.21 -9.13
N SER A 41 -15.50 11.51 -8.12
CA SER A 41 -14.18 11.77 -7.56
C SER A 41 -13.09 11.59 -8.61
N GLN A 42 -12.18 12.56 -8.64
CA GLN A 42 -10.97 12.48 -9.47
C GLN A 42 -9.99 11.41 -8.97
N LEU A 43 -10.21 10.82 -7.79
CA LEU A 43 -9.44 9.67 -7.32
C LEU A 43 -9.65 8.43 -8.21
N TYR A 44 -10.82 8.29 -8.84
CA TYR A 44 -11.13 7.16 -9.72
C TYR A 44 -12.04 7.59 -10.88
N PRO A 45 -11.51 8.38 -11.84
CA PRO A 45 -12.30 9.04 -12.87
C PRO A 45 -12.95 8.05 -13.84
N ASN A 46 -14.04 8.46 -14.50
CA ASN A 46 -14.78 7.63 -15.48
C ASN A 46 -14.09 7.50 -16.85
N CYS A 47 -13.02 8.27 -17.11
CA CYS A 47 -12.22 8.11 -18.33
C CYS A 47 -11.62 6.70 -18.40
N ILE A 48 -11.95 5.96 -19.46
CA ILE A 48 -11.60 4.54 -19.62
C ILE A 48 -10.08 4.36 -19.51
N GLN A 49 -9.29 5.13 -20.26
CA GLN A 49 -7.84 4.98 -20.29
C GLN A 49 -7.20 5.26 -18.93
N THR A 50 -7.58 6.37 -18.27
CA THR A 50 -7.05 6.72 -16.95
C THR A 50 -7.43 5.69 -15.90
N ARG A 51 -8.70 5.25 -15.90
CA ARG A 51 -9.18 4.19 -15.00
C ARG A 51 -8.45 2.88 -15.22
N THR A 52 -8.25 2.46 -16.46
CA THR A 52 -7.47 1.25 -16.79
C THR A 52 -6.03 1.34 -16.28
N ARG A 53 -5.39 2.52 -16.34
CA ARG A 53 -4.04 2.69 -15.76
C ARG A 53 -4.04 2.60 -14.23
N ILE A 54 -5.05 3.14 -13.57
CA ILE A 54 -5.22 2.97 -12.13
C ILE A 54 -5.41 1.50 -11.79
N ASP A 55 -6.36 0.83 -12.44
CA ASP A 55 -6.63 -0.61 -12.24
C ASP A 55 -5.39 -1.47 -12.50
N GLN A 56 -4.57 -1.11 -13.51
CA GLN A 56 -3.31 -1.78 -13.80
C GLN A 56 -2.31 -1.66 -12.63
N VAL A 57 -2.18 -0.49 -12.00
CA VAL A 57 -1.31 -0.31 -10.83
C VAL A 57 -1.81 -1.16 -9.66
N LEU A 58 -3.11 -1.14 -9.36
CA LEU A 58 -3.70 -1.92 -8.28
C LEU A 58 -3.51 -3.43 -8.51
N ALA A 59 -3.72 -3.90 -9.75
CA ALA A 59 -3.48 -5.29 -10.13
C ALA A 59 -1.99 -5.65 -10.01
N ALA A 60 -1.07 -4.77 -10.41
CA ALA A 60 0.36 -4.98 -10.27
C ALA A 60 0.79 -5.08 -8.81
N VAL A 61 0.23 -4.24 -7.93
CA VAL A 61 0.45 -4.32 -6.48
C VAL A 61 -0.02 -5.68 -5.94
N ASN A 62 -1.24 -6.08 -6.27
CA ASN A 62 -1.81 -7.35 -5.79
C ASN A 62 -1.05 -8.58 -6.31
N GLY A 63 -0.61 -8.57 -7.57
CA GLY A 63 0.07 -9.70 -8.20
C GLY A 63 1.57 -9.78 -7.91
N ASN A 64 2.25 -8.65 -7.69
CA ASN A 64 3.71 -8.59 -7.65
C ASN A 64 4.26 -8.06 -6.32
N ILE A 65 3.59 -7.12 -5.66
CA ILE A 65 4.08 -6.53 -4.42
C ILE A 65 3.56 -7.32 -3.21
N ASN A 66 2.25 -7.51 -3.08
CA ASN A 66 1.64 -8.12 -1.90
C ASN A 66 2.18 -9.51 -1.56
N PRO A 67 2.37 -10.45 -2.52
CA PRO A 67 2.89 -11.78 -2.20
C PRO A 67 4.32 -11.72 -1.67
N ASN A 68 5.18 -10.89 -2.28
CA ASN A 68 6.58 -10.76 -1.90
C ASN A 68 6.75 -10.00 -0.59
N LEU A 69 6.00 -8.92 -0.40
CA LEU A 69 6.00 -8.18 0.84
C LEU A 69 5.43 -9.02 1.99
N GLY A 70 4.36 -9.78 1.75
CA GLY A 70 3.80 -10.72 2.72
C GLY A 70 4.78 -11.82 3.12
N ALA A 71 5.51 -12.39 2.16
CA ALA A 71 6.56 -13.39 2.44
C ALA A 71 7.69 -12.81 3.29
N PHE A 72 8.04 -11.54 3.09
CA PHE A 72 8.99 -10.85 3.95
C PHE A 72 8.39 -10.55 5.33
N LEU A 73 7.17 -10.02 5.39
CA LEU A 73 6.60 -9.52 6.64
C LEU A 73 6.06 -10.58 7.59
N HIS A 74 5.44 -11.63 7.05
CA HIS A 74 4.70 -12.58 7.86
C HIS A 74 5.58 -13.31 8.89
N PRO A 75 6.78 -13.83 8.56
CA PRO A 75 7.66 -14.44 9.56
C PRO A 75 8.02 -13.47 10.69
N ARG A 76 8.20 -12.19 10.37
CA ARG A 76 8.73 -11.20 11.30
C ARG A 76 7.64 -10.62 12.20
N CYS A 77 6.46 -10.34 11.64
CA CYS A 77 5.33 -9.80 12.40
C CYS A 77 4.54 -10.86 13.17
N VAL A 78 4.44 -12.09 12.65
CA VAL A 78 3.63 -13.16 13.27
C VAL A 78 4.50 -14.15 14.03
N GLN A 79 5.58 -14.62 13.41
CA GLN A 79 6.47 -15.63 14.01
C GLN A 79 7.62 -15.00 14.83
N LYS A 80 7.77 -13.66 14.77
CA LYS A 80 8.78 -12.87 15.50
C LYS A 80 10.22 -13.28 15.18
N THR A 81 10.47 -13.67 13.93
CA THR A 81 11.83 -14.00 13.46
C THR A 81 12.56 -12.78 12.92
N LYS A 82 13.89 -12.80 13.02
CA LYS A 82 14.77 -11.79 12.40
C LYS A 82 14.91 -12.05 10.91
N HIS A 83 15.26 -11.01 10.15
CA HIS A 83 15.53 -11.15 8.72
C HIS A 83 16.97 -11.60 8.42
N SER A 84 17.14 -12.38 7.35
CA SER A 84 18.47 -12.60 6.74
C SER A 84 18.81 -11.50 5.73
N ALA A 85 20.08 -11.41 5.35
CA ALA A 85 20.53 -10.51 4.28
C ALA A 85 19.89 -10.87 2.92
N ASP A 86 19.68 -12.16 2.64
CA ASP A 86 19.06 -12.62 1.41
C ASP A 86 17.57 -12.27 1.33
N GLU A 87 16.85 -12.35 2.44
CA GLU A 87 15.45 -11.95 2.48
C GLU A 87 15.29 -10.43 2.31
N LEU A 88 16.20 -9.64 2.89
CA LEU A 88 16.24 -8.19 2.66
C LEU A 88 16.49 -7.88 1.19
N LYS A 89 17.50 -8.53 0.59
CA LYS A 89 17.82 -8.37 -0.83
C LYS A 89 16.63 -8.77 -1.72
N ALA A 90 15.94 -9.85 -1.39
CA ALA A 90 14.74 -10.28 -2.11
C ALA A 90 13.60 -9.25 -2.00
N CYS A 91 13.41 -8.64 -0.82
CA CYS A 91 12.45 -7.56 -0.62
C CYS A 91 12.82 -6.32 -1.46
N GLU A 92 14.08 -5.90 -1.43
CA GLU A 92 14.60 -4.78 -2.24
C GLU A 92 14.36 -5.03 -3.75
N GLU A 93 14.69 -6.22 -4.24
CA GLU A 93 14.53 -6.58 -5.67
C GLU A 93 13.07 -6.74 -6.11
N LYS A 94 12.23 -7.42 -5.30
CA LYS A 94 10.87 -7.81 -5.71
C LYS A 94 9.78 -6.84 -5.28
N VAL A 95 10.06 -5.97 -4.30
CA VAL A 95 9.09 -4.98 -3.81
C VAL A 95 9.53 -3.58 -4.19
N VAL A 96 10.71 -3.13 -3.72
CA VAL A 96 11.13 -1.73 -3.86
C VAL A 96 11.35 -1.36 -5.32
N LYS A 97 12.05 -2.20 -6.09
CA LYS A 97 12.24 -1.93 -7.53
C LYS A 97 10.94 -2.03 -8.33
N VAL A 98 9.95 -2.79 -7.88
CA VAL A 98 8.63 -2.83 -8.52
C VAL A 98 7.87 -1.54 -8.22
N LEU A 99 7.89 -1.05 -6.97
CA LEU A 99 7.34 0.25 -6.61
C LEU A 99 7.97 1.37 -7.45
N GLU A 100 9.29 1.37 -7.63
CA GLU A 100 10.01 2.38 -8.43
C GLU A 100 9.57 2.40 -9.92
N ARG A 101 9.19 1.24 -10.46
CA ARG A 101 8.61 1.14 -11.80
C ARG A 101 7.17 1.65 -11.83
N LEU A 102 6.37 1.33 -10.81
CA LEU A 102 4.94 1.67 -10.77
C LEU A 102 4.67 3.16 -10.49
N VAL A 103 5.53 3.85 -9.75
CA VAL A 103 5.37 5.30 -9.56
C VAL A 103 5.60 6.11 -10.85
N GLY A 104 6.20 5.49 -11.88
CA GLY A 104 6.33 6.08 -13.22
C GLY A 104 7.18 7.36 -13.25
N GLU A 105 7.13 8.09 -14.36
CA GLU A 105 7.86 9.37 -14.55
C GLU A 105 6.94 10.59 -14.45
N SER A 106 5.64 10.38 -14.31
CA SER A 106 4.65 11.46 -14.15
C SER A 106 4.70 12.05 -12.74
N LYS A 107 3.97 13.16 -12.52
CA LYS A 107 3.92 13.81 -11.21
C LYS A 107 3.37 12.86 -10.13
N PHE A 108 2.36 12.08 -10.47
CA PHE A 108 1.75 11.00 -9.68
C PHE A 108 1.76 9.70 -10.48
N ALA A 109 1.37 8.57 -9.87
CA ALA A 109 1.45 7.25 -10.53
C ALA A 109 0.63 7.20 -11.83
N VAL A 110 -0.46 7.97 -11.90
CA VAL A 110 -1.27 8.13 -13.10
C VAL A 110 -1.54 9.62 -13.36
N GLY A 111 -0.68 10.25 -14.17
CA GLY A 111 -0.83 11.64 -14.60
C GLY A 111 -0.46 12.67 -13.53
N ASP A 112 -1.19 13.78 -13.51
CA ASP A 112 -0.80 14.98 -12.75
C ASP A 112 -1.61 15.27 -11.48
N LYS A 113 -2.55 14.38 -11.15
CA LYS A 113 -3.39 14.47 -9.94
C LYS A 113 -3.31 13.18 -9.14
N ILE A 114 -3.53 13.27 -7.83
CA ILE A 114 -3.65 12.08 -6.98
C ILE A 114 -4.84 11.24 -7.42
N THR A 115 -4.61 9.93 -7.48
CA THR A 115 -5.60 8.91 -7.78
C THR A 115 -5.56 7.79 -6.74
N LEU A 116 -6.48 6.85 -6.86
CA LEU A 116 -6.47 5.62 -6.06
C LEU A 116 -5.18 4.80 -6.24
N ALA A 117 -4.49 4.92 -7.39
CA ALA A 117 -3.20 4.29 -7.60
C ALA A 117 -2.15 4.79 -6.58
N ASP A 118 -2.11 6.10 -6.34
CA ASP A 118 -1.19 6.72 -5.41
C ASP A 118 -1.48 6.30 -3.97
N LEU A 119 -2.76 6.29 -3.57
CA LEU A 119 -3.18 5.84 -2.24
C LEU A 119 -2.85 4.36 -1.99
N CYS A 120 -3.00 3.53 -3.02
CA CYS A 120 -2.64 2.11 -2.98
C CYS A 120 -1.12 1.92 -2.81
N LEU A 121 -0.32 2.63 -3.61
CA LEU A 121 1.15 2.56 -3.55
C LEU A 121 1.68 3.12 -2.23
N LEU A 122 1.11 4.21 -1.71
CA LEU A 122 1.58 4.91 -0.52
C LEU A 122 1.73 3.99 0.69
N GLY A 123 0.74 3.12 0.95
CA GLY A 123 0.81 2.17 2.08
C GLY A 123 2.03 1.24 2.01
N HIS A 124 2.42 0.82 0.80
CA HIS A 124 3.57 -0.04 0.56
C HIS A 124 4.89 0.75 0.60
N ILE A 125 4.89 1.96 0.06
CA ILE A 125 6.06 2.84 0.06
C ILE A 125 6.43 3.27 1.47
N ILE A 126 5.44 3.59 2.31
CA ILE A 126 5.64 3.85 3.74
C ILE A 126 6.39 2.69 4.39
N PHE A 127 5.94 1.46 4.15
CA PHE A 127 6.62 0.28 4.68
C PHE A 127 8.08 0.24 4.23
N CYS A 128 8.37 0.41 2.94
CA CYS A 128 9.73 0.31 2.43
C CYS A 128 10.66 1.46 2.84
N LEU A 129 10.15 2.69 2.92
CA LEU A 129 10.97 3.86 3.19
C LEU A 129 11.07 4.16 4.68
N GLU A 130 9.96 4.13 5.42
CA GLU A 130 9.97 4.52 6.85
C GLU A 130 10.51 3.43 7.77
N ILE A 131 10.63 2.21 7.26
CA ILE A 131 11.33 1.12 7.93
C ILE A 131 12.75 1.08 7.39
N PRO A 132 13.78 1.03 8.24
CA PRO A 132 15.18 0.99 7.80
C PRO A 132 15.59 -0.39 7.25
N CYS A 133 14.69 -1.08 6.55
CA CYS A 133 14.98 -2.27 5.77
C CYS A 133 15.57 -1.93 4.39
N VAL A 134 15.40 -0.69 3.93
CA VAL A 134 15.88 -0.21 2.64
C VAL A 134 16.65 1.09 2.84
N ASN A 135 17.79 1.23 2.18
CA ASN A 135 18.51 2.50 2.14
C ASN A 135 17.81 3.47 1.19
N LYS A 136 17.07 4.44 1.74
CA LYS A 136 16.36 5.49 0.97
C LYS A 136 17.26 6.22 -0.04
N ALA A 137 18.54 6.40 0.28
CA ALA A 137 19.49 7.09 -0.59
C ALA A 137 19.71 6.38 -1.94
N LYS A 138 19.44 5.07 -2.02
CA LYS A 138 19.48 4.31 -3.29
C LYS A 138 18.28 4.57 -4.19
N TYR A 139 17.18 5.12 -3.65
CA TYR A 139 15.89 5.27 -4.34
C TYR A 139 15.40 6.73 -4.27
N PRO A 140 16.14 7.68 -4.86
CA PRO A 140 15.81 9.10 -4.80
C PRO A 140 14.47 9.41 -5.48
N LYS A 141 14.14 8.72 -6.58
CA LYS A 141 12.86 8.90 -7.28
C LYS A 141 11.69 8.42 -6.43
N LEU A 142 11.77 7.21 -5.85
CA LEU A 142 10.74 6.72 -4.92
C LEU A 142 10.55 7.65 -3.72
N THR A 143 11.66 8.16 -3.18
CA THR A 143 11.64 9.07 -2.03
C THR A 143 11.00 10.41 -2.40
N ALA A 144 11.35 10.99 -3.54
CA ALA A 144 10.75 12.23 -4.01
C ALA A 144 9.24 12.07 -4.33
N TYR A 145 8.84 10.91 -4.85
CA TYR A 145 7.44 10.57 -5.05
C TYR A 145 6.70 10.46 -3.71
N TYR A 146 7.27 9.75 -2.74
CA TYR A 146 6.70 9.61 -1.40
C TYR A 146 6.42 10.96 -0.75
N GLU A 147 7.41 11.85 -0.72
CA GLU A 147 7.25 13.18 -0.11
C GLU A 147 6.16 13.98 -0.83
N ARG A 148 6.11 13.94 -2.16
CA ARG A 148 5.09 14.65 -2.94
C ARG A 148 3.67 14.13 -2.69
N VAL A 149 3.48 12.81 -2.58
CA VAL A 149 2.18 12.23 -2.23
C VAL A 149 1.82 12.61 -0.79
N LYS A 150 2.76 12.46 0.15
CA LYS A 150 2.58 12.82 1.56
C LYS A 150 2.12 14.28 1.73
N THR A 151 2.79 15.24 1.12
CA THR A 151 2.42 16.68 1.25
C THR A 151 1.11 17.03 0.57
N SER A 152 0.63 16.20 -0.36
CA SER A 152 -0.63 16.41 -1.06
C SER A 152 -1.83 15.86 -0.27
N LEU A 153 -1.60 15.17 0.84
CA LEU A 153 -2.62 14.57 1.70
C LEU A 153 -2.66 15.29 3.05
N PRO A 154 -3.58 16.24 3.29
CA PRO A 154 -3.61 17.02 4.53
C PRO A 154 -3.87 16.16 5.79
N TYR A 155 -4.49 14.99 5.61
CA TYR A 155 -4.78 14.01 6.67
C TYR A 155 -3.67 12.95 6.83
N PHE A 156 -2.51 13.11 6.17
CA PHE A 156 -1.46 12.09 6.19
C PHE A 156 -1.02 11.73 7.61
N ASP A 157 -0.69 12.73 8.43
CA ASP A 157 -0.18 12.47 9.78
C ASP A 157 -1.25 11.89 10.71
N GLU A 158 -2.52 12.30 10.53
CA GLU A 158 -3.65 11.73 11.28
C GLU A 158 -3.83 10.24 10.97
N ILE A 159 -3.82 9.86 9.69
CA ILE A 159 -4.06 8.48 9.26
C ILE A 159 -2.83 7.59 9.47
N TYR A 160 -1.65 8.05 9.07
CA TYR A 160 -0.45 7.23 9.03
C TYR A 160 0.47 7.40 10.24
N GLY A 161 0.39 8.50 10.99
CA GLY A 161 1.25 8.77 12.15
C GLY A 161 1.24 7.63 13.19
N PRO A 162 0.07 7.15 13.65
CA PRO A 162 0.01 6.04 14.59
C PRO A 162 0.61 4.74 14.04
N ALA A 163 0.32 4.41 12.77
CA ALA A 163 0.84 3.22 12.12
C ALA A 163 2.36 3.28 11.94
N LEU A 164 2.90 4.44 11.57
CA LEU A 164 4.34 4.68 11.43
C LEU A 164 5.08 4.48 12.75
N ALA A 165 4.55 5.02 13.85
CA ALA A 165 5.14 4.85 15.18
C ALA A 165 5.16 3.37 15.61
N LEU A 166 4.05 2.66 15.38
CA LEU A 166 3.96 1.22 15.65
C LEU A 166 4.95 0.41 14.82
N ILE A 167 5.00 0.67 13.52
CA ILE A 167 5.87 -0.03 12.57
C ILE A 167 7.35 0.14 12.94
N LYS A 168 7.80 1.35 13.30
CA LYS A 168 9.18 1.61 13.74
C LYS A 168 9.51 0.81 15.01
N THR A 169 8.59 0.82 15.97
CA THR A 169 8.73 0.04 17.21
C THR A 169 8.82 -1.46 16.95
N LEU A 170 8.00 -1.99 16.04
CA LEU A 170 8.06 -3.39 15.65
C LEU A 170 9.39 -3.71 14.94
N TRP A 171 9.86 -2.83 14.07
CA TRP A 171 11.11 -3.04 13.34
C TRP A 171 12.33 -3.15 14.25
N ASP A 172 12.43 -2.30 15.26
CA ASP A 172 13.56 -2.38 16.20
C ASP A 172 13.59 -3.70 17.00
N ARG A 173 12.44 -4.38 17.14
CA ARG A 173 12.35 -5.72 17.75
C ARG A 173 12.70 -6.85 16.77
N MET A 174 12.72 -6.56 15.47
CA MET A 174 13.01 -7.52 14.39
C MET A 174 14.48 -7.47 13.91
N LYS A 175 15.26 -6.49 14.40
CA LYS A 175 16.73 -6.43 14.24
C LYS A 175 17.44 -7.42 15.15
#